data_AF-A0A285HQ48-F1
#
_entry.id   AF-A0A285HQ48-F1
#
_cell.length_a   1.000
_cell.length_b   1.000
_cell.length_c   1.000
_cell.angle_alpha   90.00
_cell.angle_beta   90.00
_cell.angle_gamma   90.00
#
_symmetry.space_group_name_H-M   'P 1'
#
loop_
_entity.id
_entity.type
_entity.pdbx_description
1 polymer ?
#
loop_
_entity_poly.entity_id
_entity_poly.type
_entity_poly.pdbx_seq_one_letter_code
_entity_poly.pdbx_strand_id
1 'polypeptide(L)'
;MTGPLRPVFTEGQVLAAADLSATVGYARGAAARHERYLHEWGIADGLTLTTENRTDPASNARFVEVSVQPGLAVDGTGREIVVAAPVVLSEAEFQEVNGADQPTADPYPVFLTAADQPGSTRVEEGYQILFGRLGDERLVAEQQPPAVGAAPAEPPARWLVLLGFVRWTDGHFAAVTARSGTIRPRYAGVRADTVAARSGTLALRTQSTVQEGKPALVLSGDDPPSLVFGLYQGSGTVSPLMTVAANGNLTVAGSFSGQISAGSVLVTSGTATDGMLLPLPSGVSPEEVADGRVSLHVHVTPRTAPAGSATMLAVAAEATVDGERRVRCRIRYYDPIETPAEVVERPGAVDYLVLATNGGA
;
A
#
# COMPACT_ATOMS: atom_id res chain seq x y z
N MET A 1 23.55 2.76 36.45
CA MET A 1 22.73 3.08 35.25
C MET A 1 22.47 4.57 35.26
N THR A 2 22.88 5.31 34.24
CA THR A 2 22.69 6.78 34.19
C THR A 2 21.80 7.15 33.02
N GLY A 3 20.60 7.68 33.33
CA GLY A 3 19.70 8.27 32.34
C GLY A 3 20.10 9.71 31.96
N PRO A 4 19.32 10.37 31.08
CA PRO A 4 19.58 11.76 30.72
C PRO A 4 19.48 12.68 31.95
N LEU A 5 20.45 13.60 32.07
CA LEU A 5 20.48 14.58 33.16
C LEU A 5 19.57 15.77 32.82
N ARG A 6 18.69 16.12 33.75
CA ARG A 6 17.82 17.30 33.66
C ARG A 6 18.36 18.40 34.59
N PRO A 7 18.56 19.64 34.12
CA PRO A 7 18.94 20.75 34.97
C PRO A 7 17.89 21.04 36.05
N VAL A 8 18.37 21.38 37.25
CA VAL A 8 17.54 21.87 38.36
C VAL A 8 18.10 23.22 38.79
N PHE A 9 17.21 24.17 39.02
CA PHE A 9 17.57 25.54 39.41
C PHE A 9 17.05 25.81 40.82
N THR A 10 17.87 26.44 41.65
CA THR A 10 17.49 26.86 43.01
C THR A 10 17.51 28.37 43.15
N GLU A 11 16.74 28.89 44.09
CA GLU A 11 16.74 30.32 44.40
C GLU A 11 18.13 30.79 44.83
N GLY A 12 18.55 31.95 44.31
CA GLY A 12 19.88 32.51 44.55
C GLY A 12 21.03 31.86 43.77
N GLN A 13 20.77 30.86 42.93
CA GLN A 13 21.81 30.27 42.08
C GLN A 13 22.30 31.26 41.01
N VAL A 14 23.61 31.37 40.85
CA VAL A 14 24.24 32.05 39.71
C VAL A 14 24.23 31.09 38.52
N LEU A 15 23.58 31.47 37.42
CA LEU A 15 23.51 30.66 36.21
C LEU A 15 24.79 30.78 35.38
N ALA A 16 25.42 29.65 35.09
CA ALA A 16 26.54 29.58 34.16
C ALA A 16 26.04 29.26 32.74
N ALA A 17 26.89 29.55 31.74
CA ALA A 17 26.64 29.13 30.35
C ALA A 17 26.40 27.61 30.24
N ALA A 18 27.10 26.81 31.06
CA ALA A 18 26.91 25.37 31.11
C ALA A 18 25.48 24.95 31.51
N ASP A 19 24.83 25.69 32.41
CA ASP A 19 23.47 25.39 32.84
C ASP A 19 22.45 25.65 31.72
N LEU A 20 22.67 26.72 30.95
CA LEU A 20 21.87 27.06 29.78
C LEU A 20 22.09 26.05 28.65
N SER A 21 23.34 25.71 28.36
CA SER A 21 23.69 24.67 27.37
C SER A 21 23.10 23.32 27.74
N ALA A 22 23.10 22.95 29.03
CA ALA A 22 22.49 21.71 29.50
C ALA A 22 20.96 21.70 29.30
N THR A 23 20.30 22.85 29.46
CA THR A 23 18.86 23.00 29.17
C THR A 23 18.56 22.76 27.68
N VAL A 24 19.32 23.40 26.79
CA VAL A 24 19.17 23.24 25.33
C VAL A 24 19.49 21.81 24.91
N GLY A 25 20.59 21.24 25.42
CA GLY A 25 21.02 19.88 25.12
C GLY A 25 20.00 18.83 25.59
N TYR A 26 19.39 19.02 26.77
CA TYR A 26 18.33 18.13 27.26
C TYR A 26 17.11 18.14 26.34
N ALA A 27 16.65 19.33 25.91
CA ALA A 27 15.52 19.48 25.00
C ALA A 27 15.80 18.87 23.62
N ARG A 28 16.95 19.19 23.00
CA ARG A 28 17.40 18.61 21.72
C ARG A 28 17.51 17.09 21.80
N GLY A 29 18.07 16.58 22.90
CA GLY A 29 18.17 15.15 23.14
C GLY A 29 16.82 14.47 23.33
N ALA A 30 15.84 15.14 23.95
CA ALA A 30 14.48 14.62 24.08
C ALA A 30 13.77 14.53 22.72
N ALA A 31 13.88 15.57 21.88
CA ALA A 31 13.33 15.57 20.53
C ALA A 31 13.96 14.47 19.66
N ALA A 32 15.30 14.37 19.64
CA ALA A 32 15.98 13.33 18.87
C ALA A 32 15.60 11.91 19.32
N ARG A 33 15.39 11.69 20.63
CA ARG A 33 14.88 10.41 21.14
C ARG A 33 13.44 10.14 20.72
N HIS A 34 12.58 11.16 20.69
CA HIS A 34 11.20 11.04 20.20
C HIS A 34 11.19 10.56 18.74
N GLU A 35 11.93 11.26 17.89
CA GLU A 35 12.06 10.93 16.47
C GLU A 35 12.59 9.51 16.26
N ARG A 36 13.69 9.14 16.92
CA ARG A 36 14.26 7.79 16.78
C ARG A 36 13.36 6.68 17.29
N TYR A 37 12.49 6.95 18.25
CA TYR A 37 11.66 5.92 18.88
C TYR A 37 10.34 5.70 18.14
N LEU A 38 9.64 6.79 17.84
CA LEU A 38 8.28 6.74 17.29
C LEU A 38 8.25 6.80 15.76
N HIS A 39 9.38 7.14 15.12
CA HIS A 39 9.42 7.33 13.68
C HIS A 39 10.50 6.51 12.98
N GLU A 40 10.25 6.23 11.70
CA GLU A 40 11.33 5.94 10.77
C GLU A 40 11.88 7.26 10.21
N TRP A 41 13.19 7.32 9.97
CA TRP A 41 13.84 8.47 9.37
C TRP A 41 13.57 8.55 7.86
N GLY A 42 13.75 9.73 7.28
CA GLY A 42 13.52 10.01 5.86
C GLY A 42 12.92 11.39 5.63
N ILE A 43 12.39 11.61 4.42
CA ILE A 43 11.66 12.83 4.04
C ILE A 43 10.31 12.83 4.75
N ALA A 44 10.03 13.84 5.55
CA ALA A 44 8.76 14.02 6.24
C ALA A 44 7.74 14.76 5.35
N ASP A 45 8.19 15.81 4.65
CA ASP A 45 7.38 16.57 3.70
C ASP A 45 8.25 17.29 2.68
N GLY A 46 7.71 17.55 1.49
CA GLY A 46 8.38 18.33 0.44
C GLY A 46 9.65 17.68 -0.12
N LEU A 47 10.75 18.45 -0.21
CA LEU A 47 12.08 18.02 -0.65
C LEU A 47 12.12 17.33 -2.03
N THR A 48 11.17 17.67 -2.89
CA THR A 48 11.05 17.09 -4.23
C THR A 48 11.99 17.80 -5.21
N LEU A 49 12.62 17.03 -6.10
CA LEU A 49 13.35 17.56 -7.24
C LEU A 49 12.38 18.01 -8.33
N THR A 50 12.57 19.23 -8.82
CA THR A 50 11.75 19.85 -9.86
C THR A 50 12.62 20.44 -10.96
N THR A 51 12.07 20.57 -12.16
CA THR A 51 12.79 21.07 -13.34
C THR A 51 12.11 22.27 -13.95
N GLU A 52 12.88 23.29 -14.35
CA GLU A 52 12.45 24.37 -15.23
C GLU A 52 13.24 24.31 -16.54
N ASN A 53 12.57 24.43 -17.68
CA ASN A 53 13.26 24.46 -18.97
C ASN A 53 14.04 25.77 -19.12
N ARG A 54 15.32 25.67 -19.48
CA ARG A 54 16.21 26.80 -19.76
C ARG A 54 16.84 26.66 -21.14
N THR A 55 17.49 27.73 -21.59
CA THR A 55 18.30 27.74 -22.82
C THR A 55 19.61 28.42 -22.49
N ASP A 56 20.72 27.76 -22.80
CA ASP A 56 22.05 28.32 -22.58
C ASP A 56 22.24 29.50 -23.56
N PRO A 57 22.44 30.73 -23.07
CA PRO A 57 22.61 31.90 -23.94
C PRO A 57 23.86 31.83 -24.83
N ALA A 58 24.87 31.04 -24.49
CA ALA A 58 26.10 30.91 -25.27
C ALA A 58 26.00 29.86 -26.39
N SER A 59 25.44 28.69 -26.10
CA SER A 59 25.34 27.57 -27.05
C SER A 59 23.97 27.45 -27.73
N ASN A 60 22.94 28.15 -27.23
CA ASN A 60 21.54 28.01 -27.60
C ASN A 60 20.99 26.58 -27.38
N ALA A 61 21.68 25.76 -26.59
CA ALA A 61 21.23 24.43 -26.21
C ALA A 61 20.12 24.50 -25.17
N ARG A 62 19.14 23.61 -25.26
CA ARG A 62 18.09 23.47 -24.23
C ARG A 62 18.59 22.56 -23.12
N PHE A 63 18.39 22.98 -21.89
CA PHE A 63 18.69 22.19 -20.71
C PHE A 63 17.59 22.36 -19.65
N VAL A 64 17.66 21.60 -18.55
CA VAL A 64 16.77 21.80 -17.40
C VAL A 64 17.53 22.33 -16.20
N GLU A 65 17.03 23.40 -15.61
CA GLU A 65 17.47 23.81 -14.28
C GLU A 65 16.79 22.94 -13.25
N VAL A 66 17.56 22.35 -12.34
CA VAL A 66 17.03 21.46 -11.29
C VAL A 66 17.02 22.20 -9.96
N SER A 67 15.91 22.12 -9.25
CA SER A 67 15.77 22.68 -7.90
C SER A 67 15.23 21.66 -6.90
N VAL A 68 15.77 21.67 -5.69
CA VAL A 68 15.17 21.02 -4.51
C VAL A 68 14.12 21.96 -3.93
N GLN A 69 12.88 21.50 -3.84
CA GLN A 69 11.79 22.28 -3.23
C GLN A 69 11.89 22.28 -1.70
N PRO A 70 11.31 23.31 -1.03
CA PRO A 70 11.24 23.36 0.42
C PRO A 70 10.67 22.09 1.04
N GLY A 71 11.09 21.78 2.27
CA GLY A 71 10.58 20.64 3.00
C GLY A 71 11.41 20.29 4.23
N LEU A 72 11.06 19.15 4.82
CA LEU A 72 11.62 18.64 6.06
C LEU A 72 12.04 17.19 5.87
N ALA A 73 13.24 16.87 6.35
CA ALA A 73 13.68 15.50 6.58
C ALA A 73 14.04 15.30 8.04
N VAL A 74 13.93 14.05 8.49
CA VAL A 74 14.49 13.59 9.76
C VAL A 74 15.57 12.57 9.42
N ASP A 75 16.80 12.79 9.89
CA ASP A 75 17.89 11.85 9.67
C ASP A 75 17.87 10.67 10.66
N GLY A 76 18.73 9.67 10.46
CA GLY A 76 18.76 8.50 11.34
C GLY A 76 19.18 8.79 12.79
N THR A 77 19.76 9.95 13.06
CA THR A 77 20.10 10.40 14.41
C THR A 77 18.90 11.05 15.11
N GLY A 78 17.77 11.24 14.42
CA GLY A 78 16.60 11.94 14.93
C GLY A 78 16.73 13.45 14.84
N ARG A 79 17.65 13.96 14.00
CA ARG A 79 17.82 15.38 13.76
C ARG A 79 16.93 15.81 12.59
N GLU A 80 16.23 16.91 12.78
CA GLU A 80 15.48 17.59 11.72
C GLU A 80 16.43 18.36 10.79
N ILE A 81 16.14 18.30 9.49
CA ILE A 81 16.85 19.04 8.44
C ILE A 81 15.81 19.81 7.64
N VAL A 82 15.83 21.14 7.75
CA VAL A 82 14.85 22.03 7.15
C VAL A 82 15.44 22.73 5.93
N VAL A 83 14.80 22.56 4.77
CA VAL A 83 15.06 23.36 3.58
C VAL A 83 13.93 24.37 3.45
N ALA A 84 14.18 25.62 3.82
CA ALA A 84 13.14 26.64 3.96
C ALA A 84 12.70 27.30 2.64
N ALA A 85 13.54 27.25 1.61
CA ALA A 85 13.32 27.88 0.30
C ALA A 85 13.85 26.97 -0.81
N PRO A 86 13.35 27.10 -2.06
CA PRO A 86 13.87 26.33 -3.18
C PRO A 86 15.38 26.56 -3.36
N VAL A 87 16.13 25.48 -3.61
CA VAL A 87 17.58 25.54 -3.86
C VAL A 87 17.87 25.04 -5.26
N VAL A 88 18.42 25.92 -6.11
CA VAL A 88 18.91 25.55 -7.45
C VAL A 88 20.18 24.74 -7.30
N LEU A 89 20.25 23.59 -7.96
CA LEU A 89 21.39 22.70 -7.96
C LEU A 89 22.50 23.25 -8.86
N SER A 90 23.74 23.26 -8.36
CA SER A 90 24.90 23.77 -9.09
C SER A 90 25.46 22.75 -10.07
N GLU A 91 25.42 23.08 -11.36
CA GLU A 91 26.06 22.30 -12.42
C GLU A 91 27.58 22.23 -12.25
N ALA A 92 28.21 23.29 -11.72
CA ALA A 92 29.64 23.32 -11.45
C ALA A 92 30.04 22.36 -10.32
N GLU A 93 29.26 22.32 -9.23
CA GLU A 93 29.49 21.36 -8.13
C GLU A 93 29.26 19.92 -8.61
N PHE A 94 28.27 19.69 -9.48
CA PHE A 94 28.09 18.38 -10.10
C PHE A 94 29.30 17.97 -10.94
N GLN A 95 29.80 18.87 -11.80
CA GLN A 95 30.97 18.64 -12.63
C GLN A 95 32.24 18.39 -11.79
N GLU A 96 32.41 19.08 -10.67
CA GLU A 96 33.55 18.86 -9.77
C GLU A 96 33.56 17.43 -9.20
N VAL A 97 32.38 16.87 -8.90
CA VAL A 97 32.24 15.53 -8.30
C VAL A 97 32.25 14.41 -9.37
N ASN A 98 31.57 14.61 -10.49
CA ASN A 98 31.24 13.58 -11.49
C ASN A 98 31.81 13.86 -12.90
N GLY A 99 32.45 15.00 -13.15
CA GLY A 99 32.86 15.43 -14.50
C GLY A 99 33.96 14.59 -15.17
N ALA A 100 34.53 13.62 -14.46
CA ALA A 100 35.46 12.63 -15.01
C ALA A 100 34.76 11.35 -15.52
N ASP A 101 33.45 11.21 -15.30
CA ASP A 101 32.70 10.01 -15.68
C ASP A 101 32.45 9.95 -17.18
N GLN A 102 32.35 8.73 -17.71
CA GLN A 102 31.97 8.51 -19.10
C GLN A 102 30.49 8.88 -19.31
N PRO A 103 30.11 9.32 -20.53
CA PRO A 103 28.70 9.56 -20.85
C PRO A 103 27.83 8.34 -20.50
N THR A 104 26.80 8.57 -19.69
CA THR A 104 25.89 7.52 -19.22
C THR A 104 24.43 8.00 -19.25
N ALA A 105 23.51 7.04 -19.35
CA ALA A 105 22.08 7.28 -19.16
C ALA A 105 21.62 7.06 -17.70
N ASP A 106 22.52 6.54 -16.86
CA ASP A 106 22.24 6.24 -15.47
C ASP A 106 22.12 7.54 -14.65
N PRO A 107 21.11 7.64 -13.78
CA PRO A 107 20.87 8.86 -13.03
C PRO A 107 21.72 8.88 -11.75
N TYR A 108 22.29 10.05 -11.44
CA TYR A 108 23.15 10.29 -10.28
C TYR A 108 22.31 10.64 -9.05
N PRO A 109 22.60 10.07 -7.87
CA PRO A 109 21.83 10.36 -6.67
C PRO A 109 22.13 11.76 -6.12
N VAL A 110 21.09 12.41 -5.59
CA VAL A 110 21.18 13.68 -4.88
C VAL A 110 20.82 13.43 -3.41
N PHE A 111 21.71 13.83 -2.51
CA PHE A 111 21.54 13.65 -1.07
C PHE A 111 21.39 14.98 -0.34
N LEU A 112 20.68 14.93 0.77
CA LEU A 112 20.63 15.96 1.80
C LEU A 112 21.34 15.47 3.05
N THR A 113 22.13 16.33 3.68
CA THR A 113 22.74 16.06 4.98
C THR A 113 22.72 17.31 5.85
N ALA A 114 22.74 17.12 7.17
CA ALA A 114 22.77 18.22 8.10
C ALA A 114 24.17 18.85 8.17
N ALA A 115 24.25 20.17 8.29
CA ALA A 115 25.50 20.90 8.41
C ALA A 115 25.34 22.08 9.36
N ASP A 116 26.01 22.04 10.50
CA ASP A 116 26.02 23.16 11.44
C ASP A 116 27.10 24.16 11.07
N GLN A 117 26.72 25.44 11.02
CA GLN A 117 27.67 26.53 10.86
C GLN A 117 27.83 27.27 12.20
N PRO A 118 29.02 27.21 12.82
CA PRO A 118 29.26 27.94 14.05
C PRO A 118 29.32 29.45 13.76
N GLY A 119 28.44 30.22 14.40
CA GLY A 119 28.53 31.67 14.48
C GLY A 119 29.16 32.12 15.79
N SER A 120 29.43 33.42 15.92
CA SER A 120 30.10 34.00 17.09
C SER A 120 29.29 33.90 18.39
N THR A 121 27.96 33.91 18.30
CA THR A 121 27.05 33.85 19.47
C THR A 121 25.93 32.82 19.31
N ARG A 122 25.84 32.14 18.16
CA ARG A 122 24.79 31.18 17.82
C ARG A 122 25.33 30.14 16.84
N VAL A 123 24.75 28.96 16.83
CA VAL A 123 24.97 27.97 15.77
C VAL A 123 23.80 28.08 14.81
N GLU A 124 24.09 28.17 13.52
CA GLU A 124 23.08 28.05 12.47
C GLU A 124 22.93 26.58 12.09
N GLU A 125 21.74 26.03 12.34
CA GLU A 125 21.39 24.69 11.88
C GLU A 125 21.11 24.76 10.38
N GLY A 126 22.06 24.27 9.59
CA GLY A 126 21.98 24.26 8.14
C GLY A 126 21.96 22.86 7.56
N TYR A 127 22.14 22.81 6.25
CA TYR A 127 22.19 21.59 5.47
C TYR A 127 23.17 21.73 4.31
N GLN A 128 23.52 20.60 3.71
CA GLN A 128 24.24 20.52 2.46
C GLN A 128 23.50 19.59 1.51
N ILE A 129 23.41 20.01 0.25
CA ILE A 129 22.97 19.15 -0.85
C ILE A 129 24.23 18.61 -1.52
N LEU A 130 24.25 17.31 -1.79
CA LEU A 130 25.43 16.61 -2.26
C LEU A 130 25.07 15.78 -3.49
N PHE A 131 25.93 15.78 -4.49
CA PHE A 131 25.86 14.82 -5.58
C PHE A 131 26.65 13.57 -5.19
N GLY A 132 26.02 12.40 -5.34
CA GLY A 132 26.74 11.14 -5.29
C GLY A 132 27.20 10.70 -6.67
N ARG A 133 28.12 9.74 -6.67
CA ARG A 133 28.53 8.99 -7.86
C ARG A 133 27.53 7.87 -8.16
N LEU A 134 27.61 7.30 -9.35
CA LEU A 134 26.83 6.11 -9.69
C LEU A 134 27.11 4.98 -8.69
N GLY A 135 26.06 4.43 -8.09
CA GLY A 135 26.15 3.39 -7.06
C GLY A 135 26.14 3.91 -5.62
N ASP A 136 26.42 5.20 -5.40
CA ASP A 136 26.41 5.79 -4.05
C ASP A 136 25.00 5.80 -3.43
N GLU A 137 23.94 5.63 -4.22
CA GLU A 137 22.57 5.50 -3.73
C GLU A 137 22.40 4.32 -2.75
N ARG A 138 23.31 3.33 -2.81
CA ARG A 138 23.33 2.17 -1.92
C ARG A 138 23.82 2.51 -0.51
N LEU A 139 24.65 3.55 -0.37
CA LEU A 139 25.18 4.00 0.91
C LEU A 139 24.07 4.31 1.91
N VAL A 140 22.92 4.78 1.43
CA VAL A 140 21.76 5.12 2.26
C VAL A 140 21.21 3.91 3.02
N ALA A 141 21.23 2.73 2.40
CA ALA A 141 20.75 1.49 3.01
C ALA A 141 21.74 0.91 4.03
N GLU A 142 23.02 1.29 3.94
CA GLU A 142 24.09 0.82 4.83
C GLU A 142 24.17 1.63 6.13
N GLN A 143 23.52 2.80 6.19
CA GLN A 143 23.50 3.64 7.38
C GLN A 143 22.67 3.01 8.50
N GLN A 144 23.31 2.76 9.64
CA GLN A 144 22.65 2.20 10.82
C GLN A 144 22.33 3.31 11.84
N PRO A 145 21.06 3.51 12.20
CA PRO A 145 20.70 4.50 13.22
C PRO A 145 21.37 4.15 14.56
N PRO A 146 21.84 5.15 15.32
CA PRO A 146 22.33 4.90 16.67
C PRO A 146 21.23 4.31 17.55
N ALA A 147 21.64 3.60 18.60
CA ALA A 147 20.70 3.10 19.60
C ALA A 147 19.83 4.23 20.16
N VAL A 148 18.57 3.93 20.50
CA VAL A 148 17.59 4.93 20.97
C VAL A 148 18.13 5.77 22.13
N GLY A 149 18.82 5.15 23.09
CA GLY A 149 19.40 5.79 24.26
C GLY A 149 20.76 6.49 24.02
N ALA A 150 21.32 6.42 22.81
CA ALA A 150 22.56 7.12 22.50
C ALA A 150 22.37 8.63 22.62
N ALA A 151 23.43 9.32 23.05
CA ALA A 151 23.47 10.77 22.95
C ALA A 151 23.21 11.19 21.49
N PRO A 152 22.58 12.35 21.25
CA PRO A 152 22.55 12.93 19.91
C PRO A 152 23.97 12.92 19.35
N ALA A 153 24.13 12.45 18.11
CA ALA A 153 25.45 12.44 17.50
C ALA A 153 25.97 13.89 17.42
N GLU A 154 27.21 14.09 17.84
CA GLU A 154 27.86 15.40 17.67
C GLU A 154 28.00 15.68 16.16
N PRO A 155 27.62 16.88 15.69
CA PRO A 155 27.79 17.25 14.31
C PRO A 155 29.28 17.24 13.89
N PRO A 156 29.62 16.80 12.67
CA PRO A 156 28.77 16.20 11.66
C PRO A 156 28.94 14.68 11.61
N ALA A 157 28.11 13.93 12.34
CA ALA A 157 27.83 12.56 11.91
C ALA A 157 27.07 12.66 10.57
N ARG A 158 27.79 12.54 9.46
CA ARG A 158 27.23 12.70 8.11
C ARG A 158 26.18 11.61 7.87
N TRP A 159 24.91 12.00 7.91
CA TRP A 159 23.78 11.15 7.55
C TRP A 159 23.20 11.61 6.21
N LEU A 160 23.06 10.69 5.27
CA LEU A 160 22.56 10.94 3.92
C LEU A 160 21.06 10.62 3.84
N VAL A 161 20.28 11.59 3.38
CA VAL A 161 18.88 11.42 2.98
C VAL A 161 18.81 11.54 1.46
N LEU A 162 18.42 10.47 0.77
CA LEU A 162 18.25 10.48 -0.68
C LEU A 162 17.02 11.32 -1.08
N LEU A 163 17.23 12.36 -1.88
CA LEU A 163 16.16 13.22 -2.41
C LEU A 163 15.59 12.72 -3.73
N GLY A 164 16.42 12.04 -4.52
CA GLY A 164 16.09 11.57 -5.85
C GLY A 164 17.34 11.49 -6.70
N PHE A 165 17.17 11.58 -8.02
CA PHE A 165 18.27 11.46 -8.95
C PHE A 165 18.18 12.48 -10.08
N VAL A 166 19.34 12.88 -10.58
CA VAL A 166 19.50 13.78 -11.73
C VAL A 166 20.15 13.04 -12.89
N ARG A 167 19.76 13.36 -14.11
CA ARG A 167 20.46 12.94 -15.33
C ARG A 167 21.33 14.07 -15.84
N TRP A 168 22.52 13.71 -16.28
CA TRP A 168 23.52 14.64 -16.79
C TRP A 168 23.84 14.32 -18.23
N THR A 169 23.83 15.32 -19.10
CA THR A 169 24.12 15.15 -20.53
C THR A 169 24.73 16.43 -21.07
N ASP A 170 25.81 16.30 -21.84
CA ASP A 170 26.47 17.41 -22.55
C ASP A 170 26.77 18.64 -21.68
N GLY A 171 27.20 18.41 -20.43
CA GLY A 171 27.58 19.49 -19.52
C GLY A 171 26.42 20.14 -18.77
N HIS A 172 25.19 19.62 -18.90
CA HIS A 172 24.01 20.14 -18.22
C HIS A 172 23.14 19.06 -17.57
N PHE A 173 22.28 19.48 -16.64
CA PHE A 173 21.17 18.62 -16.21
C PHE A 173 20.15 18.44 -17.33
N ALA A 174 19.69 17.20 -17.51
CA ALA A 174 18.76 16.81 -18.57
C ALA A 174 17.39 16.36 -18.05
N ALA A 175 17.32 15.77 -16.84
CA ALA A 175 16.07 15.33 -16.23
C ALA A 175 16.26 15.03 -14.74
N VAL A 176 15.15 14.87 -14.03
CA VAL A 176 15.10 14.30 -12.68
C VAL A 176 14.27 13.02 -12.68
N THR A 177 14.60 12.08 -11.80
CA THR A 177 13.79 10.88 -11.55
C THR A 177 13.74 10.60 -10.05
N ALA A 178 12.58 10.14 -9.57
CA ALA A 178 12.40 9.74 -8.18
C ALA A 178 12.98 8.34 -7.87
N ARG A 179 13.47 7.60 -8.88
CA ARG A 179 14.01 6.25 -8.69
C ARG A 179 15.14 5.92 -9.66
N SER A 180 16.05 5.05 -9.22
CA SER A 180 17.02 4.33 -10.03
C SER A 180 16.91 2.84 -9.71
N GLY A 181 16.48 2.03 -10.68
CA GLY A 181 16.12 0.63 -10.44
C GLY A 181 15.02 0.49 -9.37
N THR A 182 15.33 -0.22 -8.27
CA THR A 182 14.44 -0.40 -7.11
C THR A 182 14.65 0.64 -6.02
N ILE A 183 15.69 1.48 -6.12
CA ILE A 183 16.09 2.43 -5.10
C ILE A 183 15.29 3.72 -5.28
N ARG A 184 14.76 4.23 -4.17
CA ARG A 184 13.89 5.42 -4.09
C ARG A 184 14.15 6.17 -2.78
N PRO A 185 13.83 7.48 -2.70
CA PRO A 185 13.81 8.21 -1.44
C PRO A 185 13.07 7.46 -0.34
N ARG A 186 13.62 7.54 0.87
CA ARG A 186 12.97 7.06 2.08
C ARG A 186 12.11 8.18 2.64
N TYR A 187 10.88 7.85 3.03
CA TYR A 187 9.97 8.77 3.70
C TYR A 187 9.91 8.44 5.19
N ALA A 188 9.70 9.47 6.01
CA ALA A 188 9.48 9.28 7.42
C ALA A 188 8.24 8.40 7.65
N GLY A 189 8.31 7.54 8.66
CA GLY A 189 7.28 6.54 8.98
C GLY A 189 6.85 6.60 10.44
N VAL A 190 5.86 5.79 10.80
CA VAL A 190 5.37 5.66 12.19
C VAL A 190 5.67 4.27 12.72
N ARG A 191 6.20 4.20 13.95
CA ARG A 191 6.38 2.97 14.73
C ARG A 191 5.38 2.96 15.87
N ALA A 192 4.34 2.14 15.75
CA ALA A 192 3.31 2.03 16.76
C ALA A 192 2.64 0.66 16.72
N ASP A 193 2.40 0.08 17.90
CA ASP A 193 1.53 -1.10 18.06
C ASP A 193 0.05 -0.71 18.06
N THR A 194 -0.27 0.56 18.35
CA THR A 194 -1.64 1.08 18.41
C THR A 194 -1.75 2.41 17.69
N VAL A 195 -2.69 2.49 16.75
CA VAL A 195 -3.09 3.72 16.04
C VAL A 195 -4.57 3.94 16.29
N ALA A 196 -4.93 5.03 16.98
CA ALA A 196 -6.30 5.35 17.34
C ALA A 196 -6.77 6.63 16.65
N ALA A 197 -7.89 6.56 15.94
CA ALA A 197 -8.53 7.73 15.36
C ALA A 197 -9.60 8.29 16.31
N ARG A 198 -9.38 9.51 16.83
CA ARG A 198 -10.33 10.17 17.75
C ARG A 198 -11.69 10.48 17.12
N SER A 199 -11.75 10.56 15.79
CA SER A 199 -12.98 10.73 15.02
C SER A 199 -13.81 9.45 14.92
N GLY A 200 -13.31 8.30 15.39
CA GLY A 200 -13.91 7.00 15.17
C GLY A 200 -13.60 6.39 13.79
N THR A 201 -12.95 7.15 12.89
CA THR A 201 -12.59 6.68 11.54
C THR A 201 -11.11 6.87 11.24
N LEU A 202 -10.41 5.78 10.94
CA LEU A 202 -9.00 5.76 10.53
C LEU A 202 -8.90 5.54 9.01
N ALA A 203 -8.17 6.40 8.30
CA ALA A 203 -7.93 6.27 6.86
C ALA A 203 -6.43 6.17 6.55
N LEU A 204 -6.04 5.11 5.84
CA LEU A 204 -4.69 4.92 5.29
C LEU A 204 -4.70 5.23 3.79
N ARG A 205 -3.69 5.99 3.36
CA ARG A 205 -3.62 6.55 2.00
C ARG A 205 -2.20 6.48 1.48
N THR A 206 -2.07 6.46 0.15
CA THR A 206 -0.78 6.52 -0.55
C THR A 206 -0.31 7.93 -0.87
N GLN A 207 -1.15 8.94 -0.60
CA GLN A 207 -0.90 10.36 -0.85
C GLN A 207 -1.37 11.17 0.37
N SER A 208 -0.70 12.29 0.65
CA SER A 208 -1.04 13.18 1.77
C SER A 208 -2.39 13.88 1.56
N THR A 209 -2.68 14.26 0.31
CA THR A 209 -3.96 14.84 -0.11
C THR A 209 -4.93 13.78 -0.60
N VAL A 210 -6.21 13.96 -0.33
CA VAL A 210 -7.26 13.13 -0.91
C VAL A 210 -7.33 13.44 -2.41
N GLN A 211 -7.26 12.40 -3.23
CA GLN A 211 -7.30 12.51 -4.69
C GLN A 211 -8.22 11.45 -5.25
N GLU A 212 -9.13 11.86 -6.14
CA GLU A 212 -10.05 10.96 -6.80
C GLU A 212 -9.31 9.85 -7.57
N GLY A 213 -9.86 8.63 -7.52
CA GLY A 213 -9.29 7.44 -8.16
C GLY A 213 -8.06 6.88 -7.45
N LYS A 214 -7.59 7.47 -6.34
CA LYS A 214 -6.47 6.92 -5.55
C LYS A 214 -6.96 5.94 -4.48
N PRO A 215 -6.17 4.91 -4.17
CA PRO A 215 -6.56 3.88 -3.22
C PRO A 215 -6.58 4.39 -1.78
N ALA A 216 -7.52 3.87 -1.00
CA ALA A 216 -7.66 4.11 0.42
C ALA A 216 -8.09 2.85 1.15
N LEU A 217 -7.65 2.71 2.40
CA LEU A 217 -8.20 1.77 3.37
C LEU A 217 -8.81 2.57 4.52
N VAL A 218 -10.09 2.34 4.81
CA VAL A 218 -10.83 3.06 5.84
C VAL A 218 -11.38 2.05 6.84
N LEU A 219 -11.04 2.24 8.12
CA LEU A 219 -11.65 1.55 9.25
C LEU A 219 -12.57 2.55 9.95
N SER A 220 -13.88 2.30 9.91
CA SER A 220 -14.88 3.13 10.59
C SER A 220 -15.49 2.36 11.77
N GLY A 221 -15.55 3.04 12.91
CA GLY A 221 -16.30 2.63 14.10
C GLY A 221 -17.72 3.20 14.17
N ASP A 222 -18.27 3.70 13.04
CA ASP A 222 -19.69 4.03 12.94
C ASP A 222 -20.58 2.80 13.21
N ASP A 223 -21.88 2.98 13.41
CA ASP A 223 -22.82 1.86 13.58
C ASP A 223 -23.62 1.64 12.28
N PRO A 224 -23.41 0.52 11.55
CA PRO A 224 -22.52 -0.61 11.88
C PRO A 224 -21.05 -0.38 11.50
N PRO A 225 -20.07 -0.94 12.25
CA PRO A 225 -18.65 -0.76 11.95
C PRO A 225 -18.27 -1.42 10.63
N SER A 226 -17.24 -0.88 9.97
CA SER A 226 -16.80 -1.39 8.68
C SER A 226 -15.31 -1.19 8.40
N LEU A 227 -14.75 -2.10 7.60
CA LEU A 227 -13.46 -1.92 6.95
C LEU A 227 -13.68 -1.89 5.44
N VAL A 228 -13.24 -0.81 4.80
CA VAL A 228 -13.43 -0.57 3.36
C VAL A 228 -12.09 -0.33 2.69
N PHE A 229 -11.77 -1.13 1.69
CA PHE A 229 -10.73 -0.82 0.71
C PHE A 229 -11.39 -0.41 -0.61
N GLY A 230 -10.90 0.67 -1.22
CA GLY A 230 -11.49 1.18 -2.45
C GLY A 230 -10.77 2.39 -3.02
N LEU A 231 -11.45 3.10 -3.90
CA LEU A 231 -10.93 4.32 -4.55
C LEU A 231 -11.66 5.55 -4.02
N TYR A 232 -10.92 6.62 -3.71
CA TYR A 232 -11.54 7.89 -3.39
C TYR A 232 -12.39 8.42 -4.53
N GLN A 233 -13.52 9.01 -4.18
CA GLN A 233 -14.41 9.76 -5.06
C GLN A 233 -14.16 11.26 -4.87
N GLY A 234 -14.55 12.09 -5.84
CA GLY A 234 -14.49 13.55 -5.71
C GLY A 234 -15.29 14.12 -4.53
N SER A 235 -16.23 13.35 -3.98
CA SER A 235 -17.01 13.65 -2.76
C SER A 235 -16.24 13.45 -1.45
N GLY A 236 -15.02 12.90 -1.49
CA GLY A 236 -14.22 12.56 -0.30
C GLY A 236 -14.57 11.21 0.34
N THR A 237 -15.58 10.51 -0.19
CA THR A 237 -15.95 9.13 0.18
C THR A 237 -15.11 8.10 -0.59
N VAL A 238 -15.12 6.85 -0.13
CA VAL A 238 -14.43 5.74 -0.80
C VAL A 238 -15.46 4.89 -1.54
N SER A 239 -15.30 4.75 -2.86
CA SER A 239 -16.01 3.77 -3.67
C SER A 239 -15.48 2.37 -3.33
N PRO A 240 -16.28 1.50 -2.70
CA PRO A 240 -15.79 0.23 -2.16
C PRO A 240 -15.41 -0.73 -3.29
N LEU A 241 -14.22 -1.34 -3.16
CA LEU A 241 -13.79 -2.50 -3.94
C LEU A 241 -13.78 -3.77 -3.09
N MET A 242 -13.54 -3.62 -1.78
CA MET A 242 -13.66 -4.67 -0.78
C MET A 242 -14.25 -4.06 0.50
N THR A 243 -15.20 -4.77 1.12
CA THR A 243 -15.83 -4.36 2.38
C THR A 243 -15.94 -5.54 3.32
N VAL A 244 -15.49 -5.37 4.56
CA VAL A 244 -15.83 -6.23 5.70
C VAL A 244 -16.87 -5.49 6.55
N ALA A 245 -18.08 -6.02 6.59
CA ALA A 245 -19.18 -5.47 7.37
C ALA A 245 -19.19 -6.01 8.81
N ALA A 246 -19.85 -5.30 9.73
CA ALA A 246 -19.96 -5.66 11.15
C ALA A 246 -20.48 -7.08 11.41
N ASN A 247 -21.33 -7.60 10.53
CA ASN A 247 -21.88 -8.95 10.63
C ASN A 247 -20.94 -10.04 10.09
N GLY A 248 -19.71 -9.70 9.71
CA GLY A 248 -18.71 -10.61 9.15
C GLY A 248 -18.80 -10.81 7.64
N ASN A 249 -19.78 -10.19 6.96
CA ASN A 249 -19.89 -10.31 5.50
C ASN A 249 -18.71 -9.64 4.81
N LEU A 250 -18.13 -10.36 3.84
CA LEU A 250 -17.12 -9.86 2.93
C LEU A 250 -17.74 -9.63 1.54
N THR A 251 -17.70 -8.40 1.05
CA THR A 251 -18.10 -8.03 -0.31
C THR A 251 -16.87 -7.66 -1.11
N VAL A 252 -16.72 -8.18 -2.33
CA VAL A 252 -15.63 -7.84 -3.26
C VAL A 252 -16.22 -7.48 -4.61
N ALA A 253 -15.86 -6.30 -5.13
CA ALA A 253 -16.15 -5.91 -6.50
C ALA A 253 -15.06 -6.48 -7.42
N GLY A 254 -15.31 -7.67 -7.96
CA GLY A 254 -14.37 -8.39 -8.83
C GLY A 254 -14.26 -9.87 -8.46
N SER A 255 -13.12 -10.48 -8.78
CA SER A 255 -12.81 -11.87 -8.44
C SER A 255 -11.80 -11.94 -7.30
N PHE A 256 -12.01 -12.90 -6.38
CA PHE A 256 -11.00 -13.29 -5.39
C PHE A 256 -10.35 -14.60 -5.84
N SER A 257 -9.01 -14.62 -5.93
CA SER A 257 -8.22 -15.82 -6.26
C SER A 257 -7.29 -16.15 -5.09
N GLY A 258 -7.47 -17.30 -4.45
CA GLY A 258 -6.61 -17.78 -3.36
C GLY A 258 -6.10 -19.20 -3.66
N GLN A 259 -4.95 -19.57 -3.10
CA GLN A 259 -4.52 -20.97 -3.10
C GLN A 259 -5.38 -21.77 -2.11
N ILE A 260 -5.98 -22.84 -2.60
CA ILE A 260 -6.80 -23.78 -1.86
C ILE A 260 -5.87 -24.50 -0.85
N SER A 261 -6.00 -24.19 0.43
CA SER A 261 -5.38 -24.99 1.50
C SER A 261 -6.23 -26.23 1.77
N ALA A 262 -5.60 -27.33 2.18
CA ALA A 262 -6.31 -28.51 2.64
C ALA A 262 -7.38 -28.13 3.69
N GLY A 263 -8.63 -28.54 3.46
CA GLY A 263 -9.78 -28.21 4.32
C GLY A 263 -10.70 -27.09 3.81
N SER A 264 -10.42 -26.43 2.68
CA SER A 264 -11.36 -25.49 2.08
C SER A 264 -12.47 -26.21 1.28
N VAL A 265 -13.70 -25.69 1.39
CA VAL A 265 -14.85 -26.10 0.56
C VAL A 265 -15.09 -25.02 -0.49
N LEU A 266 -15.03 -25.39 -1.78
CA LEU A 266 -15.40 -24.49 -2.87
C LEU A 266 -16.84 -24.75 -3.28
N VAL A 267 -17.57 -23.68 -3.58
CA VAL A 267 -19.01 -23.75 -3.85
C VAL A 267 -19.34 -23.06 -5.15
N THR A 268 -20.16 -23.69 -5.98
CA THR A 268 -20.90 -23.01 -7.04
C THR A 268 -22.37 -23.40 -6.96
N SER A 269 -23.26 -22.44 -7.20
CA SER A 269 -24.69 -22.68 -7.29
C SER A 269 -25.26 -21.98 -8.51
N GLY A 270 -26.47 -22.37 -8.90
CA GLY A 270 -27.15 -21.78 -10.05
C GLY A 270 -28.37 -22.57 -10.47
N THR A 271 -28.79 -22.37 -11.71
CA THR A 271 -29.89 -23.12 -12.33
C THR A 271 -29.37 -23.90 -13.52
N ALA A 272 -29.91 -25.09 -13.73
CA ALA A 272 -29.56 -25.93 -14.87
C ALA A 272 -30.81 -26.65 -15.41
N THR A 273 -30.83 -26.91 -16.71
CA THR A 273 -31.91 -27.66 -17.38
C THR A 273 -31.48 -29.11 -17.60
N ASP A 274 -32.46 -30.00 -17.84
CA ASP A 274 -32.20 -31.40 -18.21
C ASP A 274 -31.12 -31.52 -19.30
N GLY A 275 -30.13 -32.37 -19.06
CA GLY A 275 -28.99 -32.62 -19.95
C GLY A 275 -27.80 -31.65 -19.82
N MET A 276 -27.94 -30.53 -19.10
CA MET A 276 -26.84 -29.59 -18.90
C MET A 276 -25.74 -30.18 -18.00
N LEU A 277 -24.49 -29.95 -18.40
CA LEU A 277 -23.32 -30.23 -17.57
C LEU A 277 -23.21 -29.16 -16.48
N LEU A 278 -23.19 -29.57 -15.22
CA LEU A 278 -23.01 -28.62 -14.12
C LEU A 278 -21.59 -28.02 -14.15
N PRO A 279 -21.42 -26.72 -13.87
CA PRO A 279 -20.09 -26.12 -13.78
C PRO A 279 -19.35 -26.62 -12.53
N LEU A 280 -18.02 -26.61 -12.60
CA LEU A 280 -17.17 -26.80 -11.41
C LEU A 280 -17.03 -25.48 -10.66
N PRO A 281 -16.86 -25.52 -9.32
CA PRO A 281 -16.45 -24.33 -8.57
C PRO A 281 -15.17 -23.73 -9.15
N SER A 282 -15.07 -22.40 -9.12
CA SER A 282 -13.88 -21.69 -9.60
C SER A 282 -12.62 -22.20 -8.89
N GLY A 283 -11.59 -22.54 -9.66
CA GLY A 283 -10.34 -23.11 -9.12
C GLY A 283 -10.29 -24.64 -9.05
N VAL A 284 -11.36 -25.35 -9.45
CA VAL A 284 -11.36 -26.81 -9.61
C VAL A 284 -11.28 -27.17 -11.08
N SER A 285 -10.27 -27.94 -11.46
CA SER A 285 -10.11 -28.46 -12.82
C SER A 285 -10.85 -29.80 -13.00
N PRO A 286 -11.31 -30.13 -14.23
CA PRO A 286 -11.87 -31.46 -14.52
C PRO A 286 -10.90 -32.61 -14.23
N GLU A 287 -9.60 -32.39 -14.44
CA GLU A 287 -8.55 -33.37 -14.16
C GLU A 287 -8.46 -33.69 -12.67
N GLU A 288 -8.53 -32.69 -11.78
CA GLU A 288 -8.53 -32.91 -10.32
C GLU A 288 -9.70 -33.75 -9.82
N VAL A 289 -10.86 -33.61 -10.45
CA VAL A 289 -12.05 -34.43 -10.16
C VAL A 289 -11.86 -35.85 -10.70
N ALA A 290 -11.36 -35.98 -11.93
CA ALA A 290 -11.14 -37.27 -12.57
C ALA A 290 -10.06 -38.11 -11.85
N ASP A 291 -9.00 -37.45 -11.35
CA ASP A 291 -7.91 -38.06 -10.60
C ASP A 291 -8.29 -38.38 -9.13
N GLY A 292 -9.50 -38.02 -8.68
CA GLY A 292 -9.96 -38.23 -7.30
C GLY A 292 -9.32 -37.31 -6.26
N ARG A 293 -8.57 -36.27 -6.70
CA ARG A 293 -7.98 -35.26 -5.81
C ARG A 293 -9.03 -34.35 -5.18
N VAL A 294 -10.17 -34.18 -5.86
CA VAL A 294 -11.31 -33.39 -5.40
C VAL A 294 -12.58 -34.25 -5.42
N SER A 295 -13.27 -34.31 -4.28
CA SER A 295 -14.61 -34.90 -4.17
C SER A 295 -15.68 -33.84 -4.42
N LEU A 296 -16.69 -34.19 -5.22
CA LEU A 296 -17.85 -33.33 -5.46
C LEU A 296 -19.07 -33.83 -4.67
N HIS A 297 -19.67 -32.95 -3.89
CA HIS A 297 -21.00 -33.16 -3.31
C HIS A 297 -22.00 -32.28 -4.08
N VAL A 298 -22.94 -32.92 -4.76
CA VAL A 298 -23.91 -32.23 -5.61
C VAL A 298 -25.31 -32.39 -5.02
N HIS A 299 -25.97 -31.27 -4.78
CA HIS A 299 -27.38 -31.23 -4.40
C HIS A 299 -28.17 -30.53 -5.51
N VAL A 300 -29.30 -31.13 -5.90
CA VAL A 300 -30.23 -30.55 -6.89
C VAL A 300 -31.64 -30.50 -6.31
N THR A 301 -32.34 -29.41 -6.57
CA THR A 301 -33.74 -29.22 -6.20
C THR A 301 -34.54 -28.94 -7.47
N PRO A 302 -35.53 -29.78 -7.84
CA PRO A 302 -36.32 -29.57 -9.05
C PRO A 302 -37.21 -28.33 -8.93
N ARG A 303 -37.26 -27.55 -10.01
CA ARG A 303 -38.21 -26.46 -10.18
C ARG A 303 -39.47 -27.01 -10.84
N THR A 304 -40.54 -27.14 -10.06
CA THR A 304 -41.86 -27.41 -10.59
C THR A 304 -42.53 -26.08 -10.95
N ALA A 305 -42.74 -25.84 -12.25
CA ALA A 305 -43.56 -24.72 -12.67
C ALA A 305 -45.01 -24.94 -12.21
N PRO A 306 -45.77 -23.87 -11.89
CA PRO A 306 -47.19 -23.98 -11.63
C PRO A 306 -47.89 -24.60 -12.85
N ALA A 307 -48.82 -25.51 -12.61
CA ALA A 307 -49.49 -26.26 -13.66
C ALA A 307 -50.35 -25.33 -14.55
N GLY A 308 -50.50 -25.69 -15.82
CA GLY A 308 -51.19 -24.87 -16.82
C GLY A 308 -52.71 -24.78 -16.62
N SER A 309 -53.29 -25.62 -15.74
CA SER A 309 -54.69 -25.60 -15.33
C SER A 309 -54.80 -25.79 -13.81
N ALA A 310 -55.96 -25.48 -13.24
CA ALA A 310 -56.22 -25.63 -11.80
C ALA A 310 -56.24 -27.10 -11.33
N THR A 311 -56.38 -28.05 -12.25
CA THR A 311 -56.53 -29.49 -11.98
C THR A 311 -55.28 -30.30 -12.31
N MET A 312 -54.40 -29.75 -13.16
CA MET A 312 -53.15 -30.39 -13.54
C MET A 312 -52.15 -30.36 -12.38
N LEU A 313 -51.48 -31.48 -12.13
CA LEU A 313 -50.43 -31.62 -11.13
C LEU A 313 -49.07 -31.75 -11.82
N ALA A 314 -48.04 -31.12 -11.24
CA ALA A 314 -46.66 -31.21 -11.69
C ALA A 314 -45.78 -31.74 -10.57
N VAL A 315 -45.13 -32.89 -10.79
CA VAL A 315 -44.23 -33.52 -9.81
C VAL A 315 -42.91 -33.87 -10.48
N ALA A 316 -41.80 -33.74 -9.76
CA ALA A 316 -40.53 -34.25 -10.25
C ALA A 316 -40.57 -35.79 -10.30
N ALA A 317 -40.50 -36.35 -11.51
CA ALA A 317 -40.31 -37.78 -11.71
C ALA A 317 -38.84 -38.17 -11.53
N GLU A 318 -37.93 -37.28 -11.92
CA GLU A 318 -36.49 -37.43 -11.73
C GLU A 318 -35.86 -36.07 -11.46
N ALA A 319 -34.91 -36.02 -10.53
CA ALA A 319 -34.09 -34.86 -10.24
C ALA A 319 -32.75 -35.35 -9.68
N THR A 320 -31.86 -35.77 -10.56
CA THR A 320 -30.55 -36.36 -10.19
C THR A 320 -29.44 -35.76 -11.05
N VAL A 321 -28.21 -36.14 -10.75
CA VAL A 321 -27.02 -35.81 -11.53
C VAL A 321 -26.27 -37.11 -11.78
N ASP A 322 -25.86 -37.35 -13.02
CA ASP A 322 -25.14 -38.57 -13.37
C ASP A 322 -23.63 -38.48 -13.17
N GLY A 323 -22.91 -39.57 -13.46
CA GLY A 323 -21.46 -39.67 -13.29
C GLY A 323 -20.65 -38.68 -14.15
N GLU A 324 -21.25 -38.13 -15.22
CA GLU A 324 -20.63 -37.07 -16.03
C GLU A 324 -20.99 -35.66 -15.54
N ARG A 325 -21.69 -35.53 -14.40
CA ARG A 325 -22.20 -34.27 -13.84
C ARG A 325 -23.30 -33.64 -14.70
N ARG A 326 -24.01 -34.44 -15.51
CA ARG A 326 -25.15 -33.95 -16.27
C ARG A 326 -26.41 -34.05 -15.43
N VAL A 327 -27.20 -32.98 -15.44
CA VAL A 327 -28.50 -32.94 -14.78
C VAL A 327 -29.47 -33.88 -15.50
N ARG A 328 -30.19 -34.69 -14.73
CA ARG A 328 -31.36 -35.44 -15.19
C ARG A 328 -32.58 -34.93 -14.43
N CYS A 329 -33.43 -34.20 -15.14
CA CYS A 329 -34.63 -33.64 -14.55
C CYS A 329 -35.84 -33.87 -15.46
N ARG A 330 -36.78 -34.68 -14.97
CA ARG A 330 -38.05 -34.95 -15.62
C ARG A 330 -39.17 -34.48 -14.71
N ILE A 331 -40.03 -33.59 -15.22
CA ILE A 331 -41.27 -33.20 -14.55
C ILE A 331 -42.40 -33.98 -15.20
N ARG A 332 -43.12 -34.73 -14.38
CA ARG A 332 -44.33 -35.44 -14.78
C ARG A 332 -45.53 -34.55 -14.53
N TYR A 333 -46.32 -34.42 -15.58
CA TYR A 333 -47.58 -33.71 -15.58
C TYR A 333 -48.71 -34.71 -15.78
N TYR A 334 -49.77 -34.57 -15.00
CA TYR A 334 -50.99 -35.35 -15.16
C TYR A 334 -52.18 -34.61 -14.58
N ASP A 335 -53.36 -34.80 -15.15
CA ASP A 335 -54.63 -34.35 -14.59
C ASP A 335 -55.38 -35.56 -14.01
N PRO A 336 -55.58 -35.64 -12.68
CA PRO A 336 -56.24 -36.78 -12.06
C PRO A 336 -57.75 -36.84 -12.35
N ILE A 337 -58.33 -35.79 -12.94
CA ILE A 337 -59.78 -35.69 -13.23
C ILE A 337 -60.07 -36.04 -14.71
N GLU A 338 -59.08 -35.96 -15.58
CA GLU A 338 -59.21 -36.38 -16.98
C GLU A 338 -59.28 -37.91 -17.09
N THR A 339 -60.17 -38.43 -17.95
CA THR A 339 -60.36 -39.87 -18.13
C THR A 339 -60.36 -40.23 -19.62
N PRO A 340 -59.35 -41.00 -20.12
CA PRO A 340 -58.21 -41.53 -19.36
C PRO A 340 -57.22 -40.42 -18.97
N ALA A 341 -56.58 -40.54 -17.80
CA ALA A 341 -55.57 -39.59 -17.37
C ALA A 341 -54.35 -39.67 -18.29
N GLU A 342 -54.05 -38.59 -19.01
CA GLU A 342 -52.84 -38.48 -19.80
C GLU A 342 -51.66 -38.11 -18.89
N VAL A 343 -50.61 -38.94 -18.89
CA VAL A 343 -49.38 -38.68 -18.15
C VAL A 343 -48.31 -38.28 -19.14
N VAL A 344 -47.81 -37.05 -19.03
CA VAL A 344 -46.77 -36.52 -19.91
C VAL A 344 -45.55 -36.12 -19.10
N GLU A 345 -44.38 -36.62 -19.49
CA GLU A 345 -43.11 -36.21 -18.89
C GLU A 345 -42.38 -35.23 -19.80
N ARG A 346 -41.87 -34.14 -19.22
CA ARG A 346 -41.11 -33.12 -19.95
C ARG A 346 -39.78 -32.83 -19.25
N PRO A 347 -38.76 -32.37 -20.00
CA PRO A 347 -37.54 -31.83 -19.42
C PRO A 347 -37.84 -30.74 -18.39
N GLY A 348 -37.19 -30.83 -17.23
CA GLY A 348 -37.30 -29.86 -16.14
C GLY A 348 -36.07 -28.98 -15.99
N ALA A 349 -36.13 -28.10 -14.99
CA ALA A 349 -34.98 -27.35 -14.50
C ALA A 349 -34.77 -27.63 -13.01
N VAL A 350 -33.54 -27.48 -12.55
CA VAL A 350 -33.16 -27.60 -11.15
C VAL A 350 -32.42 -26.35 -10.68
N ASP A 351 -32.56 -26.02 -9.40
CA ASP A 351 -31.53 -25.29 -8.66
C ASP A 351 -30.45 -26.28 -8.24
N TYR A 352 -29.18 -25.93 -8.41
CA TYR A 352 -28.07 -26.80 -8.03
C TYR A 352 -27.13 -26.11 -7.04
N LEU A 353 -26.48 -26.93 -6.22
CA LEU A 353 -25.35 -26.60 -5.37
C LEU A 353 -24.28 -27.68 -5.59
N VAL A 354 -23.10 -27.27 -6.06
CA VAL A 354 -21.91 -28.13 -6.20
C VAL A 354 -20.89 -27.67 -5.17
N LEU A 355 -20.52 -28.57 -4.26
CA LEU A 355 -19.47 -28.39 -3.28
C LEU A 355 -18.27 -29.24 -3.71
N ALA A 356 -17.09 -28.64 -3.80
CA ALA A 356 -15.84 -29.34 -3.99
C ALA A 356 -15.04 -29.35 -2.69
N THR A 357 -14.60 -30.53 -2.29
CA THR A 357 -13.76 -30.76 -1.10
C THR A 357 -12.51 -31.52 -1.53
N ASN A 358 -11.37 -31.26 -0.88
CA ASN A 358 -10.19 -32.09 -1.13
C ASN A 358 -10.49 -33.53 -0.69
N GLY A 359 -10.20 -34.48 -1.57
CA GLY A 359 -10.13 -35.88 -1.19
C GLY A 359 -8.97 -36.02 -0.20
N GLY A 360 -9.26 -36.11 1.09
CA GLY A 360 -8.26 -36.47 2.08
C GLY A 360 -7.71 -37.84 1.73
N ALA A 361 -6.42 -37.92 1.44
CA ALA A 361 -5.64 -39.14 1.61
C ALA A 361 -5.20 -39.23 3.07
#